data_AF-A0A957NLB7-F1
#
_entry.id   AF-A0A957NLB7-F1
#
_cell.length_a   1.000
_cell.length_b   1.000
_cell.length_c   1.000
_cell.angle_alpha   90.00
_cell.angle_beta   90.00
_cell.angle_gamma   90.00
#
_symmetry.space_group_name_H-M   'P 1'
#
loop_
_entity.id
_entity.type
_entity.pdbx_description
1 polymer ?
#
loop_
_entity_poly.entity_id
_entity_poly.type
_entity_poly.pdbx_seq_one_letter_code
_entity_poly.pdbx_strand_id
1 'polypeptide(L)'
;MAKYDTGSKRTLHLYARAWAEWVVAQQQLTLEAELSGELQFVARASDVLLRVHNQANEHYLVLSELQVRYDARMPRRLAAYAALAREKYDLDVYVAVVYLLPPAEDMTLAENFLADFMGQMAQQDFRVIRLWDVDVHAALALDNPGLLPFVPLMKGGDNEQILRRCVARAQKEPDGEELIAVLALLAGLVMDKEVVLRIVELNMHLLKESSLYYEITEMAREDGLEQGLEQGLEQGL
;
A
#
# COMPACT_ATOMS: atom_id res chain seq x y z
N MET A 1 -0.68 41.33 9.21
CA MET A 1 -1.48 40.10 9.38
C MET A 1 -1.01 39.24 10.55
N ALA A 2 0.29 38.94 10.72
CA ALA A 2 0.80 38.06 11.78
C ALA A 2 0.42 38.42 13.24
N LYS A 3 0.37 39.71 13.63
CA LYS A 3 0.03 40.11 15.02
C LYS A 3 -1.42 39.82 15.41
N TYR A 4 -2.36 39.89 14.46
CA TYR A 4 -3.77 39.58 14.72
C TYR A 4 -3.98 38.08 14.88
N ASP A 5 -3.27 37.28 14.08
CA ASP A 5 -3.29 35.81 14.12
C ASP A 5 -2.78 35.24 15.46
N THR A 6 -1.72 35.82 16.02
CA THR A 6 -1.19 35.39 17.34
C THR A 6 -2.14 35.76 18.49
N GLY A 7 -2.76 36.94 18.43
CA GLY A 7 -3.72 37.38 19.44
C GLY A 7 -5.00 36.55 19.44
N SER A 8 -5.58 36.30 18.26
CA SER A 8 -6.81 35.51 18.11
C SER A 8 -6.60 34.04 18.49
N LYS A 9 -5.52 33.40 18.02
CA LYS A 9 -5.20 32.00 18.39
C LYS A 9 -5.05 31.85 19.91
N ARG A 10 -4.38 32.80 20.57
CA ARG A 10 -4.24 32.78 22.03
C ARG A 10 -5.58 32.84 22.75
N THR A 11 -6.54 33.60 22.26
CA THR A 11 -7.91 33.63 22.82
C THR A 11 -8.60 32.28 22.69
N LEU A 12 -8.38 31.55 21.59
CA LEU A 12 -8.93 30.20 21.40
C LEU A 12 -8.40 29.24 22.46
N HIS A 13 -7.08 29.24 22.71
CA HIS A 13 -6.48 28.39 23.74
C HIS A 13 -6.98 28.74 25.16
N LEU A 14 -7.10 30.03 25.48
CA LEU A 14 -7.57 30.48 26.81
C LEU A 14 -9.04 30.12 27.09
N TYR A 15 -9.88 30.06 26.05
CA TYR A 15 -11.31 29.78 26.17
C TYR A 15 -11.73 28.54 25.37
N ALA A 16 -10.86 27.52 25.30
CA ALA A 16 -11.01 26.38 24.41
C ALA A 16 -12.38 25.67 24.53
N ARG A 17 -12.90 25.50 25.75
CA ARG A 17 -14.25 24.92 25.97
C ARG A 17 -15.36 25.79 25.38
N ALA A 18 -15.40 27.07 25.77
CA ALA A 18 -16.44 27.99 25.30
C ALA A 18 -16.37 28.16 23.77
N TRP A 19 -15.16 28.13 23.21
CA TRP A 19 -14.96 28.09 21.77
C TRP A 19 -15.53 26.84 21.13
N ALA A 20 -15.22 25.65 21.66
CA ALA A 20 -15.76 24.38 21.15
C ALA A 20 -17.29 24.33 21.22
N GLU A 21 -17.89 24.75 22.34
CA GLU A 21 -19.35 24.82 22.51
C GLU A 21 -20.01 25.73 21.47
N TRP A 22 -19.38 26.86 21.17
CA TRP A 22 -19.85 27.78 20.14
C TRP A 22 -19.72 27.20 18.72
N VAL A 23 -18.55 26.63 18.35
CA VAL A 23 -18.31 26.06 17.01
C VAL A 23 -19.22 24.87 16.72
N VAL A 24 -19.41 23.99 17.71
CA VAL A 24 -20.22 22.77 17.60
C VAL A 24 -21.71 23.07 17.79
N ALA A 25 -22.06 24.29 18.23
CA ALA A 25 -23.41 24.70 18.61
C ALA A 25 -24.05 23.77 19.66
N GLN A 26 -23.26 23.32 20.63
CA GLN A 26 -23.68 22.45 21.74
C GLN A 26 -23.18 23.01 23.07
N GLN A 27 -23.98 22.88 24.12
CA GLN A 27 -23.60 23.32 25.47
C GLN A 27 -23.10 22.14 26.30
N GLN A 28 -22.37 22.45 27.39
CA GLN A 28 -21.93 21.50 28.40
C GLN A 28 -20.91 20.47 27.89
N LEU A 29 -20.01 20.90 26.99
CA LEU A 29 -18.94 20.03 26.50
C LEU A 29 -17.84 19.85 27.54
N THR A 30 -17.39 18.60 27.71
CA THR A 30 -16.18 18.28 28.49
C THR A 30 -14.96 18.33 27.58
N LEU A 31 -14.02 19.23 27.86
CA LEU A 31 -12.73 19.28 27.18
C LEU A 31 -11.79 18.24 27.84
N GLU A 32 -11.49 17.15 27.13
CA GLU A 32 -10.62 16.07 27.64
C GLU A 32 -9.12 16.41 27.53
N ALA A 33 -8.70 16.95 26.40
CA ALA A 33 -7.32 17.36 26.15
C ALA A 33 -7.23 18.40 25.04
N GLU A 34 -6.16 19.19 25.05
CA GLU A 34 -5.72 19.95 23.89
C GLU A 34 -4.63 19.15 23.16
N LEU A 35 -4.87 18.82 21.89
CA LEU A 35 -3.96 17.99 21.09
C LEU A 35 -3.01 18.86 20.27
N SER A 36 -1.81 18.34 19.98
CA SER A 36 -0.89 18.99 19.05
C SER A 36 -1.49 19.06 17.65
N GLY A 37 -1.32 20.20 16.98
CA GLY A 37 -1.69 20.37 15.57
C GLY A 37 -0.71 19.72 14.58
N GLU A 38 0.39 19.15 15.05
CA GLU A 38 1.38 18.49 14.20
C GLU A 38 0.92 17.07 13.81
N LEU A 39 0.42 16.91 12.58
CA LEU A 39 -0.13 15.65 12.05
C LEU A 39 0.95 14.67 11.53
N GLN A 40 2.10 14.57 12.20
CA GLN A 40 3.29 13.84 11.71
C GLN A 40 3.05 12.34 11.45
N PHE A 41 2.11 11.71 12.17
CA PHE A 41 1.85 10.27 12.06
C PHE A 41 1.23 9.82 10.73
N VAL A 42 0.59 10.72 10.00
CA VAL A 42 -0.09 10.38 8.73
C VAL A 42 0.91 10.34 7.56
N ALA A 43 2.15 10.78 7.75
CA ALA A 43 3.14 10.93 6.68
C ALA A 43 4.00 9.67 6.40
N ARG A 44 3.85 8.56 7.15
CA ARG A 44 4.53 7.31 6.80
C ARG A 44 3.77 6.55 5.70
N ALA A 45 4.32 6.72 4.50
CA ALA A 45 4.25 5.93 3.26
C ALA A 45 2.85 5.59 2.73
N SER A 46 2.41 6.35 1.71
CA SER A 46 1.79 5.69 0.56
C SER A 46 2.87 4.89 -0.15
N ASP A 47 2.58 3.67 -0.59
CA ASP A 47 3.58 2.83 -1.26
C ASP A 47 4.17 3.51 -2.51
N VAL A 48 3.33 4.19 -3.30
CA VAL A 48 3.77 4.86 -4.52
C VAL A 48 3.05 6.21 -4.69
N LEU A 49 3.81 7.29 -4.83
CA LEU A 49 3.31 8.63 -5.17
C LEU A 49 4.07 9.18 -6.38
N LEU A 50 3.39 9.28 -7.52
CA LEU A 50 3.97 9.71 -8.78
C LEU A 50 3.37 11.04 -9.21
N ARG A 51 4.20 11.98 -9.65
CA ARG A 51 3.74 13.15 -10.40
C ARG A 51 3.77 12.83 -11.88
N VAL A 52 2.63 12.96 -12.55
CA VAL A 52 2.47 12.64 -13.97
C VAL A 52 1.92 13.84 -14.73
N HIS A 53 1.93 13.76 -16.06
CA HIS A 53 1.18 14.66 -16.91
C HIS A 53 0.55 13.88 -18.07
N ASN A 54 -0.61 14.35 -18.53
CA ASN A 54 -1.26 13.76 -19.70
C ASN A 54 -0.86 14.49 -20.99
N GLN A 55 -1.41 14.05 -22.13
CA GLN A 55 -1.16 14.67 -23.44
C GLN A 55 -1.63 16.13 -23.53
N ALA A 56 -2.58 16.54 -22.69
CA ALA A 56 -3.06 17.90 -22.56
C ALA A 56 -2.18 18.76 -21.62
N ASN A 57 -1.06 18.22 -21.14
CA ASN A 57 -0.13 18.87 -20.21
C ASN A 57 -0.75 19.23 -18.85
N GLU A 58 -1.80 18.51 -18.44
CA GLU A 58 -2.36 18.62 -17.10
C GLU A 58 -1.51 17.79 -16.14
N HIS A 59 -1.05 18.41 -15.06
CA HIS A 59 -0.21 17.79 -14.03
C HIS A 59 -1.06 17.34 -12.85
N TYR A 60 -0.87 16.10 -12.42
CA TYR A 60 -1.55 15.55 -11.24
C TYR A 60 -0.69 14.47 -10.58
N LEU A 61 -1.09 14.06 -9.38
CA LEU A 61 -0.46 12.98 -8.65
C LEU A 61 -1.26 11.68 -8.82
N VAL A 62 -0.54 10.57 -8.94
CA VAL A 62 -1.10 9.22 -8.82
C VAL A 62 -0.58 8.64 -7.51
N LEU A 63 -1.51 8.44 -6.57
CA LEU A 63 -1.25 7.78 -5.30
C LEU A 63 -1.75 6.35 -5.40
N SER A 64 -0.85 5.38 -5.21
CA SER A 64 -1.20 3.96 -5.21
C SER A 64 -0.73 3.30 -3.92
N GLU A 65 -1.61 2.49 -3.34
CA GLU A 65 -1.32 1.62 -2.20
C GLU A 65 -1.49 0.16 -2.61
N LEU A 66 -0.59 -0.71 -2.16
CA LEU A 66 -0.65 -2.15 -2.32
C LEU A 66 -1.03 -2.78 -0.97
N GLN A 67 -1.97 -3.71 -1.01
CA GLN A 67 -2.46 -4.43 0.17
C GLN A 67 -2.53 -5.91 -0.13
N VAL A 68 -1.81 -6.73 0.64
CA VAL A 68 -1.86 -8.19 0.49
C VAL A 68 -3.29 -8.69 0.67
N ARG A 69 -3.99 -8.19 1.70
CA ARG A 69 -5.41 -8.43 1.97
C ARG A 69 -6.07 -7.13 2.39
N TYR A 70 -7.39 -7.11 2.39
CA TYR A 70 -8.17 -5.95 2.81
C TYR A 70 -7.95 -5.61 4.30
N ASP A 71 -7.62 -4.35 4.60
CA ASP A 71 -7.68 -3.75 5.94
C ASP A 71 -8.78 -2.66 5.96
N ALA A 72 -9.74 -2.80 6.87
CA ALA A 72 -10.89 -1.92 7.01
C ALA A 72 -10.53 -0.45 7.33
N ARG A 73 -9.30 -0.19 7.79
CA ARG A 73 -8.78 1.16 8.06
C ARG A 73 -8.20 1.83 6.82
N MET A 74 -8.01 1.09 5.72
CA MET A 74 -7.39 1.61 4.50
C MET A 74 -8.14 2.77 3.86
N PRO A 75 -9.49 2.76 3.73
CA PRO A 75 -10.20 3.91 3.16
C PRO A 75 -9.89 5.22 3.90
N ARG A 76 -9.84 5.17 5.25
CA ARG A 76 -9.48 6.33 6.07
C ARG A 76 -8.03 6.77 5.86
N ARG A 77 -7.09 5.81 5.73
CA ARG A 77 -5.68 6.12 5.40
C ARG A 77 -5.55 6.79 4.05
N LEU A 78 -6.22 6.26 3.01
CA LEU A 78 -6.22 6.83 1.66
C LEU A 78 -6.78 8.25 1.64
N ALA A 79 -7.87 8.52 2.37
CA ALA A 79 -8.41 9.88 2.54
C ALA A 79 -7.38 10.84 3.15
N ALA A 80 -6.68 10.40 4.20
CA ALA A 80 -5.67 11.19 4.86
C ALA A 80 -4.44 11.43 3.95
N TYR A 81 -3.97 10.41 3.25
CA TYR A 81 -2.83 10.51 2.32
C TYR A 81 -3.13 11.44 1.15
N ALA A 82 -4.33 11.32 0.55
CA ALA A 82 -4.74 12.19 -0.54
C ALA A 82 -4.82 13.66 -0.09
N ALA A 83 -5.38 13.93 1.10
CA ALA A 83 -5.41 15.28 1.66
C ALA A 83 -4.00 15.86 1.89
N LEU A 84 -3.09 15.08 2.48
CA LEU A 84 -1.70 15.51 2.68
C LEU A 84 -0.96 15.74 1.36
N ALA A 85 -1.18 14.88 0.36
CA ALA A 85 -0.54 15.02 -0.94
C ALA A 85 -1.03 16.29 -1.66
N ARG A 86 -2.34 16.58 -1.61
CA ARG A 86 -2.90 17.85 -2.14
C ARG A 86 -2.27 19.06 -1.45
N GLU A 87 -2.24 19.07 -0.12
CA GLU A 87 -1.69 20.18 0.66
C GLU A 87 -0.20 20.39 0.40
N LYS A 88 0.58 19.31 0.32
CA LYS A 88 2.03 19.39 0.17
C LYS A 88 2.47 19.84 -1.23
N TYR A 89 1.76 19.40 -2.26
CA TYR A 89 2.20 19.56 -3.65
C TYR A 89 1.36 20.52 -4.47
N ASP A 90 0.21 20.98 -3.96
CA ASP A 90 -0.72 21.87 -4.65
C ASP A 90 -1.14 21.32 -6.03
N LEU A 91 -1.48 20.02 -6.06
CA LEU A 91 -1.89 19.28 -7.25
C LEU A 91 -3.07 18.35 -6.95
N ASP A 92 -3.91 18.12 -7.97
CA ASP A 92 -4.94 17.09 -7.91
C ASP A 92 -4.34 15.70 -7.74
N VAL A 93 -5.08 14.81 -7.06
CA VAL A 93 -4.60 13.48 -6.69
C VAL A 93 -5.61 12.42 -7.12
N TYR A 94 -5.16 11.54 -8.01
CA TYR A 94 -5.85 10.32 -8.37
C TYR A 94 -5.40 9.18 -7.45
N VAL A 95 -6.34 8.57 -6.74
CA VAL A 95 -6.05 7.58 -5.69
C VAL A 95 -6.47 6.20 -6.15
N ALA A 96 -5.59 5.22 -5.98
CA ALA A 96 -5.85 3.82 -6.26
C ALA A 96 -5.35 2.92 -5.12
N VAL A 97 -6.03 1.79 -4.93
CA VAL A 97 -5.57 0.71 -4.06
C VAL A 97 -5.61 -0.60 -4.84
N VAL A 98 -4.55 -1.38 -4.71
CA VAL A 98 -4.40 -2.69 -5.34
C VAL A 98 -4.44 -3.76 -4.25
N TYR A 99 -5.45 -4.62 -4.30
CA TYR A 99 -5.54 -5.78 -3.41
C TYR A 99 -5.01 -7.02 -4.12
N LEU A 100 -4.09 -7.71 -3.45
CA LEU A 100 -3.39 -8.87 -4.01
C LEU A 100 -4.21 -10.15 -3.87
N LEU A 101 -4.80 -10.39 -2.70
CA LEU A 101 -5.59 -11.59 -2.39
C LEU A 101 -7.01 -11.25 -1.94
N PRO A 102 -7.99 -12.12 -2.25
CA PRO A 102 -9.37 -11.95 -1.81
C PRO A 102 -9.46 -11.71 -0.29
N PRO A 103 -10.45 -10.90 0.15
CA PRO A 103 -10.74 -10.77 1.56
C PRO A 103 -11.32 -12.09 2.11
N ALA A 104 -11.52 -12.18 3.42
CA ALA A 104 -12.36 -13.23 4.00
C ALA A 104 -13.81 -13.12 3.47
N GLU A 105 -14.54 -14.23 3.42
CA GLU A 105 -15.89 -14.31 2.81
C GLU A 105 -16.90 -13.33 3.42
N ASP A 106 -16.71 -12.93 4.67
CA ASP A 106 -17.57 -12.02 5.42
C ASP A 106 -17.21 -10.54 5.27
N MET A 107 -16.14 -10.21 4.54
CA MET A 107 -15.66 -8.85 4.38
C MET A 107 -16.02 -8.27 3.01
N THR A 108 -16.66 -7.10 3.04
CA THR A 108 -16.93 -6.31 1.83
C THR A 108 -15.85 -5.26 1.66
N LEU A 109 -15.25 -5.18 0.46
CA LEU A 109 -14.30 -4.12 0.14
C LEU A 109 -15.03 -2.78 0.07
N ALA A 110 -14.55 -1.81 0.85
CA ALA A 110 -14.97 -0.43 0.69
C ALA A 110 -14.43 0.14 -0.64
N GLU A 111 -15.31 0.80 -1.40
CA GLU A 111 -14.95 1.46 -2.66
C GLU A 111 -14.69 2.96 -2.52
N ASN A 112 -15.02 3.52 -1.35
CA ASN A 112 -14.73 4.89 -0.96
C ASN A 112 -14.57 4.99 0.56
N PHE A 113 -14.10 6.14 1.01
CA PHE A 113 -14.21 6.57 2.39
C PHE A 113 -15.35 7.59 2.49
N LEU A 114 -16.29 7.36 3.40
CA LEU A 114 -17.37 8.28 3.74
C LEU A 114 -17.46 8.39 5.26
N ALA A 115 -17.48 9.63 5.77
CA ALA A 115 -17.75 9.91 7.17
C ALA A 115 -18.76 11.06 7.29
N ASP A 116 -19.82 10.81 8.07
CA ASP A 116 -20.76 11.82 8.55
C ASP A 116 -20.47 12.10 10.01
N PHE A 117 -20.23 13.36 10.32
CA PHE A 117 -20.25 13.81 11.70
C PHE A 117 -20.91 15.17 11.81
N MET A 118 -22.06 15.20 12.49
CA MET A 118 -22.82 16.43 12.77
C MET A 118 -23.14 17.24 11.50
N GLY A 119 -23.47 16.57 10.39
CA GLY A 119 -23.80 17.21 9.12
C GLY A 119 -22.58 17.67 8.31
N GLN A 120 -21.36 17.36 8.78
CA GLN A 120 -20.14 17.51 8.00
C GLN A 120 -19.83 16.19 7.30
N MET A 121 -19.66 16.27 5.98
CA MET A 121 -19.32 15.15 5.13
C MET A 121 -17.82 15.17 4.80
N ALA A 122 -17.13 14.07 5.06
CA ALA A 122 -15.83 13.80 4.48
C ALA A 122 -15.95 12.62 3.52
N GLN A 123 -15.51 12.81 2.28
CA GLN A 123 -15.53 11.77 1.25
C GLN A 123 -14.18 11.72 0.53
N GLN A 124 -13.70 10.50 0.27
CA GLN A 124 -12.61 10.25 -0.67
C GLN A 124 -12.93 9.02 -1.51
N ASP A 125 -13.07 9.24 -2.81
CA ASP A 125 -13.20 8.16 -3.78
C ASP A 125 -11.81 7.63 -4.15
N PHE A 126 -11.72 6.34 -4.44
CA PHE A 126 -10.48 5.75 -4.94
C PHE A 126 -10.78 4.57 -5.85
N ARG A 127 -9.87 4.32 -6.79
CA ARG A 127 -9.97 3.17 -7.67
C ARG A 127 -9.55 1.92 -6.92
N VAL A 128 -10.46 0.96 -6.77
CA VAL A 128 -10.15 -0.37 -6.24
C VAL A 128 -9.75 -1.31 -7.38
N ILE A 129 -8.55 -1.87 -7.30
CA ILE A 129 -8.05 -2.89 -8.23
C ILE A 129 -7.93 -4.21 -7.46
N ARG A 130 -8.68 -5.21 -7.88
CA ARG A 130 -8.69 -6.55 -7.27
C ARG A 130 -7.97 -7.48 -8.23
N LEU A 131 -6.77 -7.94 -7.89
CA LEU A 131 -5.99 -8.72 -8.86
C LEU A 131 -6.72 -9.99 -9.31
N TRP A 132 -7.40 -10.67 -8.38
CA TRP A 132 -8.19 -11.88 -8.68
C TRP A 132 -9.39 -11.65 -9.61
N ASP A 133 -9.79 -10.41 -9.87
CA ASP A 133 -10.83 -10.07 -10.86
C ASP A 133 -10.25 -9.65 -12.22
N VAL A 134 -8.94 -9.36 -12.27
CA VAL A 134 -8.25 -8.97 -13.52
C VAL A 134 -7.98 -10.21 -14.36
N ASP A 135 -8.43 -10.20 -15.61
CA ASP A 135 -8.13 -11.28 -16.57
C ASP A 135 -6.64 -11.29 -16.94
N VAL A 136 -6.01 -12.45 -16.80
CA VAL A 136 -4.57 -12.60 -17.07
C VAL A 136 -4.20 -12.31 -18.52
N HIS A 137 -5.04 -12.67 -19.49
CA HIS A 137 -4.72 -12.47 -20.90
C HIS A 137 -4.82 -10.99 -21.28
N ALA A 138 -5.82 -10.29 -20.74
CA ALA A 138 -5.94 -8.85 -20.88
C ALA A 138 -4.74 -8.11 -20.27
N ALA A 139 -4.29 -8.52 -19.07
CA ALA A 139 -3.12 -7.93 -18.43
C ALA A 139 -1.83 -8.15 -19.23
N LEU A 140 -1.58 -9.39 -19.70
CA LEU A 140 -0.41 -9.72 -20.52
C LEU A 140 -0.42 -9.01 -21.88
N ALA A 141 -1.60 -8.71 -22.44
CA ALA A 141 -1.72 -8.00 -23.72
C ALA A 141 -1.28 -6.52 -23.64
N LEU A 142 -1.18 -5.95 -22.44
CA LEU A 142 -0.66 -4.60 -22.23
C LEU A 142 0.86 -4.51 -22.44
N ASP A 143 1.57 -5.65 -22.46
CA ASP A 143 3.03 -5.76 -22.53
C ASP A 143 3.75 -4.81 -21.55
N ASN A 144 3.19 -4.67 -20.35
CA ASN A 144 3.76 -3.87 -19.27
C ASN A 144 4.61 -4.76 -18.34
N PRO A 145 5.95 -4.61 -18.32
CA PRO A 145 6.83 -5.37 -17.44
C PRO A 145 6.47 -5.27 -15.97
N GLY A 146 6.00 -4.09 -15.52
CA GLY A 146 5.64 -3.86 -14.12
C GLY A 146 4.45 -4.67 -13.63
N LEU A 147 3.65 -5.26 -14.53
CA LEU A 147 2.56 -6.17 -14.18
C LEU A 147 3.02 -7.62 -14.02
N LEU A 148 4.18 -8.00 -14.57
CA LEU A 148 4.62 -9.40 -14.60
C LEU A 148 4.63 -10.04 -13.21
N PRO A 149 5.17 -9.40 -12.15
CA PRO A 149 5.23 -10.03 -10.83
C PRO A 149 3.85 -10.35 -10.24
N PHE A 150 2.82 -9.59 -10.64
CA PHE A 150 1.46 -9.71 -10.13
C PHE A 150 0.60 -10.72 -10.90
N VAL A 151 1.06 -11.17 -12.06
CA VAL A 151 0.31 -12.07 -12.94
C VAL A 151 -0.20 -13.34 -12.24
N PRO A 152 0.59 -14.03 -11.39
CA PRO A 152 0.10 -15.24 -10.71
C PRO A 152 -1.17 -15.02 -9.87
N LEU A 153 -1.38 -13.79 -9.38
CA LEU A 153 -2.52 -13.41 -8.55
C LEU A 153 -3.76 -13.04 -9.35
N MET A 154 -3.65 -12.98 -10.68
CA MET A 154 -4.73 -12.60 -11.59
C MET A 154 -5.64 -13.79 -11.90
N LYS A 155 -6.85 -13.50 -12.38
CA LYS A 155 -7.81 -14.53 -12.78
C LYS A 155 -7.24 -15.42 -13.90
N GLY A 156 -6.97 -16.68 -13.56
CA GLY A 156 -6.37 -17.68 -14.46
C GLY A 156 -4.85 -17.57 -14.60
N GLY A 157 -4.18 -16.77 -13.76
CA GLY A 157 -2.72 -16.58 -13.79
C GLY A 157 -1.92 -17.59 -12.97
N ASP A 158 -2.58 -18.34 -12.08
CA ASP A 158 -2.02 -19.30 -11.13
C ASP A 158 -1.63 -20.65 -11.76
N ASN A 159 -1.01 -20.63 -12.95
CA ASN A 159 -0.57 -21.85 -13.63
C ASN A 159 0.89 -21.79 -14.09
N GLU A 160 1.52 -22.97 -14.12
CA GLU A 160 2.95 -23.12 -14.42
C GLU A 160 3.33 -22.58 -15.81
N GLN A 161 2.47 -22.72 -16.82
CA GLN A 161 2.77 -22.23 -18.18
C GLN A 161 2.84 -20.69 -18.22
N ILE A 162 1.89 -20.02 -17.57
CA ILE A 162 1.88 -18.56 -17.45
C ILE A 162 3.08 -18.08 -16.63
N LEU A 163 3.36 -18.71 -15.49
CA LEU A 163 4.51 -18.34 -14.66
C LEU A 163 5.83 -18.44 -15.44
N ARG A 164 6.06 -19.54 -16.18
CA ARG A 164 7.23 -19.70 -17.07
C ARG A 164 7.31 -18.60 -18.13
N ARG A 165 6.18 -18.21 -18.71
CA ARG A 165 6.12 -17.12 -19.69
C ARG A 165 6.48 -15.77 -19.07
N CYS A 166 5.99 -15.49 -17.85
CA CYS A 166 6.33 -14.27 -17.11
C CYS A 166 7.82 -14.21 -16.80
N VAL A 167 8.41 -15.29 -16.29
CA VAL A 167 9.87 -15.39 -16.05
C VAL A 167 10.66 -15.13 -17.34
N ALA A 168 10.31 -15.80 -18.43
CA ALA A 168 11.01 -15.63 -19.71
C ALA A 168 10.87 -14.22 -20.32
N ARG A 169 9.78 -13.51 -19.99
CA ARG A 169 9.58 -12.12 -20.39
C ARG A 169 10.37 -11.16 -19.49
N ALA A 170 10.40 -11.41 -18.18
CA ALA A 170 11.12 -10.61 -17.19
C ALA A 170 12.63 -10.64 -17.42
N GLN A 171 13.20 -11.78 -17.82
CA GLN A 171 14.62 -11.90 -18.20
C GLN A 171 15.08 -10.92 -19.29
N LYS A 172 14.15 -10.40 -20.10
CA LYS A 172 14.45 -9.49 -21.22
C LYS A 172 14.43 -8.02 -20.79
N GLU A 173 14.08 -7.75 -19.55
CA GLU A 173 14.00 -6.41 -18.99
C GLU A 173 15.30 -6.04 -18.29
N PRO A 174 15.62 -4.74 -18.19
CA PRO A 174 16.83 -4.27 -17.51
C PRO A 174 16.93 -4.74 -16.05
N ASP A 175 15.80 -4.75 -15.33
CA ASP A 175 15.71 -5.13 -13.90
C ASP A 175 15.08 -6.53 -13.73
N GLY A 176 15.42 -7.44 -14.65
CA GLY A 176 14.79 -8.76 -14.74
C GLY A 176 14.97 -9.62 -13.49
N GLU A 177 16.11 -9.51 -12.82
CA GLU A 177 16.40 -10.15 -11.53
C GLU A 177 15.39 -9.80 -10.46
N GLU A 178 15.09 -8.51 -10.32
CA GLU A 178 14.17 -8.00 -9.30
C GLU A 178 12.73 -8.39 -9.64
N LEU A 179 12.35 -8.28 -10.92
CA LEU A 179 11.04 -8.73 -11.39
C LEU A 179 10.81 -10.23 -11.12
N ILE A 180 11.83 -11.08 -11.36
CA ILE A 180 11.71 -12.52 -11.12
C ILE A 180 11.66 -12.82 -9.63
N ALA A 181 12.41 -12.10 -8.78
CA ALA A 181 12.37 -12.26 -7.34
C ALA A 181 10.97 -11.95 -6.77
N VAL A 182 10.41 -10.78 -7.14
CA VAL A 182 9.06 -10.40 -6.71
C VAL A 182 8.00 -11.36 -7.29
N LEU A 183 8.15 -11.77 -8.56
CA LEU A 183 7.27 -12.74 -9.18
C LEU A 183 7.24 -14.07 -8.41
N ALA A 184 8.42 -14.58 -8.01
CA ALA A 184 8.53 -15.81 -7.24
C ALA A 184 7.83 -15.68 -5.88
N LEU A 185 8.06 -14.56 -5.19
CA LEU A 185 7.43 -14.25 -3.90
C LEU A 185 5.91 -14.23 -4.02
N LEU A 186 5.36 -13.52 -5.00
CA LEU A 186 3.91 -13.39 -5.19
C LEU A 186 3.27 -14.67 -5.72
N ALA A 187 3.94 -15.42 -6.60
CA ALA A 187 3.48 -16.74 -7.04
C ALA A 187 3.34 -17.70 -5.85
N GLY A 188 4.26 -17.66 -4.88
CA GLY A 188 4.22 -18.47 -3.67
C GLY A 188 3.00 -18.22 -2.76
N LEU A 189 2.24 -17.13 -2.97
CA LEU A 189 1.01 -16.87 -2.24
C LEU A 189 -0.17 -17.73 -2.70
N VAL A 190 -0.13 -18.24 -3.94
CA VAL A 190 -1.26 -18.93 -4.59
C VAL A 190 -0.89 -20.24 -5.28
N MET A 191 0.41 -20.50 -5.48
CA MET A 191 0.92 -21.70 -6.14
C MET A 191 1.71 -22.59 -5.17
N ASP A 192 1.84 -23.87 -5.52
CA ASP A 192 2.69 -24.81 -4.80
C ASP A 192 4.16 -24.36 -4.82
N LYS A 193 4.80 -24.37 -3.64
CA LYS A 193 6.17 -23.89 -3.44
C LYS A 193 7.18 -24.65 -4.32
N GLU A 194 7.05 -25.97 -4.45
CA GLU A 194 7.97 -26.78 -5.25
C GLU A 194 7.86 -26.45 -6.74
N VAL A 195 6.63 -26.17 -7.20
CA VAL A 195 6.38 -25.72 -8.59
C VAL A 195 7.05 -24.37 -8.84
N VAL A 196 6.86 -23.39 -7.95
CA VAL A 196 7.47 -22.06 -8.10
C VAL A 196 9.00 -22.17 -8.10
N LEU A 197 9.58 -22.86 -7.11
CA LEU A 197 11.02 -23.04 -6.99
C LEU A 197 11.62 -23.70 -8.24
N ARG A 198 11.04 -24.80 -8.72
CA ARG A 198 11.50 -25.48 -9.94
C ARG A 198 11.53 -24.57 -11.17
N ILE A 199 10.59 -23.62 -11.27
CA ILE A 199 10.51 -22.69 -12.40
C ILE A 199 11.59 -21.61 -12.30
N VAL A 200 11.82 -21.09 -11.09
CA VAL A 200 12.75 -19.98 -10.87
C VAL A 200 14.20 -20.42 -10.66
N GLU A 201 14.45 -21.67 -10.26
CA GLU A 201 15.78 -22.27 -10.06
C GLU A 201 16.67 -22.20 -11.29
N LEU A 202 16.08 -22.30 -12.49
CA LEU A 202 16.79 -22.13 -13.76
C LEU A 202 17.41 -20.71 -13.91
N ASN A 203 16.96 -19.77 -13.08
CA ASN A 203 17.35 -18.36 -13.04
C ASN A 203 18.10 -17.99 -11.77
N MET A 204 18.57 -18.98 -11.01
CA MET A 204 19.26 -18.75 -9.74
C MET A 204 20.50 -17.85 -9.86
N HIS A 205 21.17 -17.85 -11.02
CA HIS A 205 22.29 -16.95 -11.29
C HIS A 205 21.85 -15.48 -11.31
N LEU A 206 20.69 -15.19 -11.91
CA LEU A 206 20.10 -13.86 -12.00
C LEU A 206 19.47 -13.45 -10.65
N LEU A 207 18.73 -14.35 -10.00
CA LEU A 207 18.11 -14.08 -8.68
C LEU A 207 19.11 -13.67 -7.60
N LYS A 208 20.33 -14.21 -7.63
CA LYS A 208 21.39 -13.84 -6.69
C LYS A 208 21.85 -12.38 -6.82
N GLU A 209 21.50 -11.71 -7.92
CA GLU A 209 21.77 -10.28 -8.14
C GLU A 209 20.64 -9.40 -7.59
N SER A 210 19.46 -9.97 -7.31
CA SER A 210 18.33 -9.24 -6.70
C SER A 210 18.62 -8.90 -5.24
N SER A 211 18.35 -7.64 -4.91
CA SER A 211 18.48 -7.14 -3.54
C SER A 211 17.39 -7.75 -2.65
N LEU A 212 16.17 -7.90 -3.14
CA LEU A 212 15.08 -8.57 -2.43
C LEU A 212 15.40 -10.03 -2.13
N TYR A 213 15.97 -10.77 -3.09
CA TYR A 213 16.37 -12.15 -2.86
C TYR A 213 17.42 -12.25 -1.74
N TYR A 214 18.40 -11.35 -1.75
CA TYR A 214 19.43 -11.28 -0.70
C TYR A 214 18.81 -11.00 0.67
N GLU A 215 17.94 -9.99 0.78
CA GLU A 215 17.26 -9.62 2.02
C GLU A 215 16.44 -10.78 2.60
N ILE A 216 15.63 -11.45 1.78
CA ILE A 216 14.82 -12.60 2.21
C ILE A 216 15.72 -13.75 2.69
N THR A 217 16.82 -14.00 1.98
CA THR A 217 17.76 -15.08 2.33
C THR A 217 18.50 -14.79 3.65
N GLU A 218 18.90 -13.54 3.87
CA GLU A 218 19.55 -13.14 5.13
C GLU A 218 18.58 -13.21 6.31
N MET A 219 17.35 -12.71 6.17
CA MET A 219 16.32 -12.86 7.22
C MET A 219 16.08 -14.33 7.56
N ALA A 220 15.91 -15.19 6.55
CA ALA A 220 15.71 -16.62 6.77
C ALA A 220 16.93 -17.29 7.45
N ARG A 221 18.15 -16.81 7.17
CA ARG A 221 19.37 -17.29 7.82
C ARG A 221 19.43 -16.88 9.29
N GLU A 222 19.04 -15.65 9.61
CA GLU A 222 18.98 -15.12 10.98
C GLU A 222 17.94 -15.88 11.81
N ASP A 223 16.71 -16.02 11.30
CA ASP A 223 15.64 -16.80 11.96
C ASP A 223 16.06 -18.25 12.21
N GLY A 224 16.72 -18.88 11.23
CA GLY A 224 17.21 -20.26 11.36
C GLY A 224 18.32 -20.42 12.41
N LEU A 225 19.18 -19.41 12.57
CA LEU A 225 20.20 -19.39 13.63
C LEU A 225 19.57 -19.22 15.01
N GLU A 226 18.59 -18.34 15.15
CA GLU A 226 17.85 -18.14 16.40
C GLU A 226 17.12 -19.42 16.82
N GLN A 227 16.36 -20.03 15.90
CA GLN A 227 15.69 -21.31 16.16
C GLN A 227 16.67 -22.45 16.49
N GLY A 228 17.83 -22.48 15.82
CA GLY A 228 18.87 -23.48 16.10
C GLY A 228 19.50 -23.30 17.49
N LEU A 229 19.69 -22.05 17.94
CA LEU A 229 20.17 -21.75 19.28
C LEU A 229 19.13 -22.12 20.35
N GLU A 230 17.85 -21.78 20.13
CA GLU A 230 16.76 -22.16 21.03
C GLU A 230 16.63 -23.69 21.16
N GLN A 231 16.63 -24.40 20.03
CA GLN A 231 16.58 -25.87 20.04
C GLN A 231 17.82 -26.49 20.68
N GLY A 232 19.01 -25.90 20.51
CA GLY A 232 20.24 -26.34 21.18
C GLY A 232 20.20 -26.14 22.70
N LEU A 233 19.59 -25.05 23.17
CA LEU A 233 19.35 -24.80 24.60
C LEU A 233 18.30 -25.76 25.19
N GLU A 234 17.24 -26.07 24.43
CA GLU A 234 16.20 -27.02 24.87
C GLU A 234 16.67 -28.47 24.85
N GLN A 235 17.49 -28.87 23.87
CA GLN A 235 18.01 -30.24 23.74
C GLN A 235 19.22 -30.51 24.63
N GLY A 236 19.64 -29.55 25.44
CA GLY A 236 20.67 -29.72 26.45
C GLY A 236 22.09 -29.69 25.89
N LEU A 237 22.48 -28.53 25.35
CA LEU A 237 23.75 -27.91 25.78
C LEU A 237 23.67 -27.52 27.26
#